data_AF-A0A812ASE6-F1
#
_entry.id   AF-A0A812ASE6-F1
#
_cell.length_a   1.000
_cell.length_b   1.000
_cell.length_c   1.000
_cell.angle_alpha   90.00
_cell.angle_beta   90.00
_cell.angle_gamma   90.00
#
_symmetry.space_group_name_H-M   'P 1'
#
loop_
_entity.id
_entity.type
_entity.pdbx_description
1 polymer ?
#
loop_
_entity_poly.entity_id
_entity_poly.type
_entity_poly.pdbx_seq_one_letter_code
_entity_poly.pdbx_strand_id
1 'polypeptide(L)'
;MEYAKQKLQVAIQEEIQEWNERKDLMLEGSTSSVLAHCCDDPGSPLIMRVEFPSSKMQDASGIAVISHAVLDKDPAELSCDSKIFTSLKSSNAVRFSVLTDILSNHLGIDCSMQIPPVLTSAVLLSQRRQLKEELLQAVYPKLQDGYLLQGAEVSLLLVDTEKQLTTPATERVLPVLTNANNFQLQYFEPDIYWKNLQTKVLGQTMVYVDVVPTTMPLLDPLMNLAPQKTGLVAVAGRQTHGRGRGGNRWVSPEGCVMFTLHVQQDANSDLGCAPVFLQHLCGLAMVLSIRQIPGYEDLDLKIKWSNDIVFGGHIKLGGVLVNSMIINGVLHAIIGAGLNVSNSNPTACVNDVIRQANFEKMKQCADQTSVLKELTKEEVLARIITIFEQLMEKCTREGLNQFKNQLYKYWIHSEITKFQLEMDDGHQIDVRVEGLDSEGHLTVTAVDSGQALALNSLKYSMDVTLQKIFKKRT
;
A
#
# COMPACT_ATOMS: atom_id res chain seq x y z
N MET A 1 -33.91 -2.03 20.40
CA MET A 1 -32.90 -2.96 20.96
C MET A 1 -33.41 -4.40 20.99
N GLU A 2 -34.57 -4.69 21.56
CA GLU A 2 -35.17 -6.04 21.49
C GLU A 2 -35.54 -6.43 20.04
N TYR A 3 -35.98 -5.45 19.25
CA TYR A 3 -36.18 -5.56 17.80
C TYR A 3 -34.87 -5.77 17.00
N ALA A 4 -33.73 -5.32 17.52
CA ALA A 4 -32.41 -5.50 16.87
C ALA A 4 -31.76 -6.85 17.26
N LYS A 5 -32.00 -7.31 18.50
CA LYS A 5 -31.71 -8.68 18.96
C LYS A 5 -32.49 -9.71 18.15
N GLN A 6 -33.79 -9.47 17.93
CA GLN A 6 -34.58 -10.29 17.00
C GLN A 6 -34.04 -10.20 15.57
N LYS A 7 -33.70 -9.03 15.03
CA LYS A 7 -33.15 -8.96 13.66
C LYS A 7 -31.77 -9.60 13.46
N LEU A 8 -30.90 -9.64 14.46
CA LEU A 8 -29.58 -10.29 14.32
C LEU A 8 -29.68 -11.81 14.52
N GLN A 9 -30.53 -12.26 15.44
CA GLN A 9 -30.83 -13.67 15.62
C GLN A 9 -31.66 -14.22 14.45
N VAL A 10 -32.57 -13.42 13.90
CA VAL A 10 -33.29 -13.67 12.66
C VAL A 10 -32.36 -13.55 11.46
N ALA A 11 -31.37 -12.64 11.39
CA ALA A 11 -30.42 -12.60 10.27
C ALA A 11 -29.43 -13.77 10.28
N ILE A 12 -29.02 -14.25 11.46
CA ILE A 12 -28.18 -15.45 11.59
C ILE A 12 -29.03 -16.71 11.34
N GLN A 13 -30.27 -16.75 11.82
CA GLN A 13 -31.20 -17.83 11.50
C GLN A 13 -31.68 -17.79 10.05
N GLU A 14 -31.85 -16.62 9.42
CA GLU A 14 -32.19 -16.41 8.00
C GLU A 14 -30.97 -16.62 7.12
N GLU A 15 -29.73 -16.36 7.54
CA GLU A 15 -28.55 -16.81 6.80
C GLU A 15 -28.40 -18.32 6.91
N ILE A 16 -28.63 -18.92 8.08
CA ILE A 16 -28.62 -20.37 8.27
C ILE A 16 -29.81 -21.02 7.55
N GLN A 17 -30.96 -20.36 7.48
CA GLN A 17 -32.20 -20.87 6.89
C GLN A 17 -32.27 -20.58 5.39
N GLU A 18 -31.82 -19.42 4.88
CA GLU A 18 -31.54 -19.20 3.46
C GLU A 18 -30.44 -20.16 2.98
N TRP A 19 -29.45 -20.48 3.83
CA TRP A 19 -28.43 -21.49 3.52
C TRP A 19 -29.01 -22.92 3.55
N ASN A 20 -29.93 -23.25 4.46
CA ASN A 20 -30.65 -24.53 4.49
C ASN A 20 -31.74 -24.65 3.40
N GLU A 21 -32.40 -23.56 3.01
CA GLU A 21 -33.39 -23.52 1.92
C GLU A 21 -32.68 -23.50 0.55
N ARG A 22 -31.50 -22.87 0.45
CA ARG A 22 -30.60 -23.02 -0.74
C ARG A 22 -29.92 -24.38 -0.79
N LYS A 23 -29.77 -25.08 0.34
CA LYS A 23 -29.28 -26.47 0.44
C LYS A 23 -30.30 -27.46 -0.14
N ASP A 24 -31.58 -27.26 0.14
CA ASP A 24 -32.68 -28.05 -0.47
C ASP A 24 -32.84 -27.77 -1.99
N LEU A 25 -32.39 -26.61 -2.47
CA LEU A 25 -32.35 -26.26 -3.89
C LEU A 25 -31.09 -26.72 -4.64
N MET A 26 -30.02 -27.16 -3.95
CA MET A 26 -28.73 -27.44 -4.58
C MET A 26 -28.22 -28.88 -4.45
N LEU A 27 -28.50 -29.64 -3.39
CA LEU A 27 -27.89 -30.97 -3.22
C LEU A 27 -28.69 -31.92 -2.30
N GLU A 28 -29.36 -32.90 -2.89
CA GLU A 28 -29.58 -34.19 -2.22
C GLU A 28 -28.21 -34.88 -2.02
N GLY A 29 -27.78 -35.11 -0.77
CA GLY A 29 -26.74 -36.11 -0.45
C GLY A 29 -25.44 -35.67 0.25
N SER A 30 -25.32 -34.49 0.85
CA SER A 30 -24.07 -34.10 1.55
C SER A 30 -23.98 -34.66 2.99
N THR A 31 -23.01 -35.54 3.26
CA THR A 31 -22.59 -35.92 4.62
C THR A 31 -21.51 -34.96 5.14
N SER A 32 -21.80 -34.24 6.23
CA SER A 32 -20.80 -33.43 6.96
C SER A 32 -20.15 -34.28 8.05
N SER A 33 -18.83 -34.50 8.00
CA SER A 33 -18.07 -35.06 9.12
C SER A 33 -17.46 -33.93 9.95
N VAL A 34 -17.93 -33.79 11.19
CA VAL A 34 -17.36 -32.87 12.19
C VAL A 34 -16.28 -33.62 12.96
N LEU A 35 -15.01 -33.29 12.73
CA LEU A 35 -13.91 -33.68 13.62
C LEU A 35 -13.65 -32.53 14.58
N ALA A 36 -14.28 -32.59 15.76
CA ALA A 36 -13.96 -31.69 16.86
C ALA A 36 -12.86 -32.34 17.71
N HIS A 37 -11.66 -31.76 17.73
CA HIS A 37 -10.69 -32.05 18.79
C HIS A 37 -10.99 -31.12 19.97
N CYS A 38 -11.68 -31.66 20.97
CA CYS A 38 -11.86 -31.00 22.26
C CYS A 38 -10.62 -31.32 23.11
N CYS A 39 -9.78 -30.34 23.40
CA CYS A 39 -8.89 -30.44 24.55
C CYS A 39 -9.76 -30.22 25.80
N ASP A 40 -9.80 -31.19 26.70
CA ASP A 40 -10.65 -31.22 27.90
C ASP A 40 -10.32 -30.14 28.97
N ASP A 41 -9.54 -29.11 28.62
CA ASP A 41 -9.12 -28.06 29.54
C ASP A 41 -10.04 -26.82 29.39
N PRO A 42 -10.67 -26.33 30.47
CA PRO A 42 -11.50 -25.11 30.43
C PRO A 42 -10.69 -23.91 29.93
N GLY A 43 -11.11 -23.34 28.79
CA GLY A 43 -10.41 -22.21 28.14
C GLY A 43 -9.54 -22.59 26.94
N SER A 44 -9.53 -23.86 26.54
CA SER A 44 -8.89 -24.32 25.31
C SER A 44 -9.63 -23.82 24.06
N PRO A 45 -8.91 -23.41 22.99
CA PRO A 45 -9.53 -23.02 21.73
C PRO A 45 -10.25 -24.23 21.09
N LEU A 46 -11.54 -24.07 20.77
CA LEU A 46 -12.26 -25.02 19.92
C LEU A 46 -11.83 -24.79 18.47
N ILE A 47 -11.11 -25.73 17.87
CA ILE A 47 -10.76 -25.72 16.45
C ILE A 47 -11.78 -26.58 15.71
N MET A 48 -12.68 -25.93 14.97
CA MET A 48 -13.64 -26.61 14.10
C MET A 48 -13.11 -26.63 12.68
N ARG A 49 -12.93 -27.82 12.11
CA ARG A 49 -12.62 -28.03 10.69
C ARG A 49 -13.91 -28.32 9.95
N VAL A 50 -14.28 -27.45 9.01
CA VAL A 50 -15.41 -27.67 8.10
C VAL A 50 -14.86 -27.88 6.70
N GLU A 51 -15.07 -29.07 6.14
CA GLU A 51 -14.73 -29.40 4.77
C GLU A 51 -15.96 -29.26 3.88
N PHE A 52 -15.84 -28.50 2.81
CA PHE A 52 -16.91 -28.32 1.83
C PHE A 52 -16.70 -29.31 0.67
N PRO A 53 -17.60 -30.29 0.45
CA PRO A 53 -17.55 -31.11 -0.75
C PRO A 53 -17.93 -30.24 -1.96
N SER A 54 -17.10 -30.24 -3.00
CA SER A 54 -17.38 -29.47 -4.21
C SER A 54 -18.65 -30.01 -4.88
N SER A 55 -19.63 -29.15 -5.10
CA SER A 55 -20.56 -29.35 -6.21
C SER A 55 -20.31 -28.25 -7.23
N LYS A 56 -19.85 -28.66 -8.42
CA LYS A 56 -19.71 -27.86 -9.65
C LYS A 56 -18.51 -26.90 -9.85
N MET A 57 -17.50 -26.89 -9.00
CA MET A 57 -16.17 -26.35 -9.38
C MET A 57 -15.08 -27.30 -8.87
N GLN A 58 -14.28 -27.86 -9.79
CA GLN A 58 -13.29 -28.89 -9.48
C GLN A 58 -12.11 -28.44 -8.59
N ASP A 59 -12.05 -27.17 -8.14
CA ASP A 59 -10.90 -26.64 -7.40
C ASP A 59 -11.23 -25.82 -6.13
N ALA A 60 -12.47 -25.86 -5.62
CA ALA A 60 -12.85 -25.04 -4.45
C ALA A 60 -13.29 -25.88 -3.24
N SER A 61 -12.34 -26.59 -2.61
CA SER A 61 -12.48 -27.03 -1.23
C SER A 61 -11.92 -25.96 -0.29
N GLY A 62 -12.75 -25.41 0.60
CA GLY A 62 -12.32 -24.47 1.63
C GLY A 62 -12.15 -25.16 2.99
N ILE A 63 -11.31 -24.61 3.85
CA ILE A 63 -11.23 -24.98 5.27
C ILE A 63 -11.57 -23.73 6.07
N ALA A 64 -12.67 -23.77 6.83
CA ALA A 64 -12.93 -22.77 7.85
C ALA A 64 -12.30 -23.25 9.16
N VAL A 65 -11.52 -22.38 9.82
CA VAL A 65 -11.01 -22.62 11.17
C VAL A 65 -11.52 -21.53 12.10
N ILE A 66 -12.34 -21.93 13.07
CA ILE A 66 -12.80 -21.05 14.15
C ILE A 66 -11.77 -21.15 15.26
N SER A 67 -11.22 -20.02 15.70
CA SER A 67 -10.29 -19.92 16.83
C SER A 67 -10.96 -19.03 17.87
N HIS A 68 -11.22 -19.59 19.07
CA HIS A 68 -11.99 -18.97 20.16
C HIS A 68 -13.46 -18.65 19.82
N ALA A 69 -14.34 -19.63 20.03
CA ALA A 69 -15.76 -19.34 20.28
C ALA A 69 -15.97 -19.20 21.79
N VAL A 70 -16.21 -17.98 22.28
CA VAL A 70 -16.73 -17.77 23.64
C VAL A 70 -18.25 -17.78 23.52
N LEU A 71 -18.85 -18.97 23.49
CA LEU A 71 -20.28 -19.17 23.22
C LEU A 71 -21.19 -18.57 24.31
N ASP A 72 -20.64 -18.29 25.48
CA ASP A 72 -21.40 -17.92 26.69
C ASP A 72 -21.29 -16.43 27.08
N LYS A 73 -20.78 -15.54 26.21
CA LYS A 73 -20.68 -14.08 26.49
C LYS A 73 -21.30 -13.24 25.38
N ASP A 74 -22.03 -12.19 25.77
CA ASP A 74 -22.54 -11.18 24.84
C ASP A 74 -21.34 -10.40 24.22
N PRO A 75 -21.19 -10.39 22.88
CA PRO A 75 -20.13 -9.62 22.21
C PRO A 75 -20.16 -8.11 22.54
N ALA A 76 -21.31 -7.57 22.92
CA ALA A 76 -21.46 -6.19 23.35
C ALA A 76 -20.93 -5.92 24.77
N GLU A 77 -20.75 -6.96 25.60
CA GLU A 77 -20.16 -6.86 26.94
C GLU A 77 -18.62 -6.81 26.92
N LEU A 78 -18.00 -7.06 25.76
CA LEU A 78 -16.57 -6.82 25.52
C LEU A 78 -16.31 -5.31 25.33
N SER A 79 -16.59 -4.52 26.38
CA SER A 79 -15.94 -3.23 26.51
C SER A 79 -14.43 -3.47 26.61
N CYS A 80 -13.63 -2.82 25.76
CA CYS A 80 -12.18 -2.93 25.80
C CYS A 80 -11.66 -2.12 27.00
N ASP A 81 -11.94 -2.57 28.21
CA ASP A 81 -11.36 -2.03 29.43
C ASP A 81 -9.85 -2.32 29.41
N SER A 82 -9.05 -1.39 29.92
CA SER A 82 -7.58 -1.45 29.99
C SER A 82 -7.08 -2.79 30.56
N LYS A 83 -7.83 -3.39 31.49
CA LYS A 83 -7.54 -4.69 32.09
C LYS A 83 -7.74 -5.86 31.11
N ILE A 84 -8.80 -5.85 30.32
CA ILE A 84 -9.05 -6.85 29.27
C ILE A 84 -8.00 -6.69 28.16
N PHE A 85 -7.68 -5.47 27.75
CA PHE A 85 -6.61 -5.21 26.80
C PHE A 85 -5.24 -5.70 27.30
N THR A 86 -4.93 -5.48 28.58
CA THR A 86 -3.69 -5.98 29.21
C THR A 86 -3.66 -7.50 29.28
N SER A 87 -4.78 -8.14 29.62
CA SER A 87 -4.94 -9.61 29.63
C SER A 87 -4.86 -10.21 28.22
N LEU A 88 -5.41 -9.53 27.21
CA LEU A 88 -5.24 -9.89 25.80
C LEU A 88 -3.76 -9.77 25.42
N LYS A 89 -3.09 -8.69 25.79
CA LYS A 89 -1.66 -8.50 25.47
C LYS A 89 -0.77 -9.56 26.14
N SER A 90 -1.09 -9.97 27.37
CA SER A 90 -0.36 -11.05 28.07
C SER A 90 -0.62 -12.44 27.47
N SER A 91 -1.72 -12.64 26.73
CA SER A 91 -2.01 -13.88 26.01
C SER A 91 -1.47 -13.92 24.57
N ASN A 92 -0.75 -12.89 24.10
CA ASN A 92 -0.22 -12.84 22.73
C ASN A 92 0.61 -14.07 22.36
N ALA A 93 1.45 -14.58 23.27
CA ALA A 93 2.29 -15.76 23.01
C ALA A 93 1.44 -17.02 22.79
N VAL A 94 0.40 -17.21 23.60
CA VAL A 94 -0.53 -18.34 23.47
C VAL A 94 -1.34 -18.22 22.17
N ARG A 95 -1.87 -17.02 21.88
CA ARG A 95 -2.61 -16.77 20.63
C ARG A 95 -1.75 -16.98 19.40
N PHE A 96 -0.49 -16.54 19.44
CA PHE A 96 0.48 -16.79 18.37
C PHE A 96 0.73 -18.28 18.19
N SER A 97 0.89 -19.05 19.28
CA SER A 97 1.06 -20.50 19.22
C SER A 97 -0.16 -21.21 18.63
N VAL A 98 -1.37 -20.83 19.03
CA VAL A 98 -2.62 -21.39 18.51
C VAL A 98 -2.79 -21.06 17.03
N LEU A 99 -2.56 -19.82 16.62
CA LEU A 99 -2.61 -19.43 15.21
C LEU A 99 -1.56 -20.17 14.38
N THR A 100 -0.33 -20.32 14.91
CA THR A 100 0.74 -21.06 14.23
C THR A 100 0.35 -22.51 14.05
N ASP A 101 -0.18 -23.17 15.08
CA ASP A 101 -0.65 -24.55 15.05
C ASP A 101 -1.80 -24.75 14.04
N ILE A 102 -2.78 -23.86 14.04
CA ILE A 102 -3.87 -23.83 13.05
C ILE A 102 -3.32 -23.72 11.63
N LEU A 103 -2.46 -22.74 11.39
CA LEU A 103 -1.94 -22.46 10.06
C LEU A 103 -1.01 -23.60 9.59
N SER A 104 -0.10 -24.09 10.45
CA SER A 104 0.86 -25.12 10.06
C SER A 104 0.27 -26.53 10.05
N ASN A 105 -0.31 -26.97 11.16
CA ASN A 105 -0.70 -28.37 11.36
C ASN A 105 -2.07 -28.69 10.77
N HIS A 106 -2.96 -27.68 10.65
CA HIS A 106 -4.31 -27.90 10.13
C HIS A 106 -4.53 -27.36 8.71
N LEU A 107 -3.83 -26.30 8.30
CA LEU A 107 -3.97 -25.67 6.98
C LEU A 107 -2.77 -25.90 6.06
N GLY A 108 -1.70 -26.53 6.54
CA GLY A 108 -0.50 -26.82 5.74
C GLY A 108 0.28 -25.57 5.32
N ILE A 109 0.04 -24.43 5.98
CA ILE A 109 0.73 -23.16 5.74
C ILE A 109 2.05 -23.15 6.51
N ASP A 110 3.16 -23.02 5.80
CA ASP A 110 4.47 -22.87 6.42
C ASP A 110 4.55 -21.57 7.24
N CYS A 111 4.52 -21.72 8.56
CA CYS A 111 4.66 -20.63 9.53
C CYS A 111 6.06 -20.59 10.15
N SER A 112 7.03 -21.29 9.56
CA SER A 112 8.41 -21.22 10.03
C SER A 112 8.91 -19.78 10.03
N MET A 113 9.68 -19.41 11.06
CA MET A 113 10.28 -18.09 11.11
C MET A 113 11.23 -17.94 9.92
N GLN A 114 10.81 -17.15 8.93
CA GLN A 114 11.69 -16.79 7.84
C GLN A 114 12.78 -15.86 8.38
N ILE A 115 14.04 -16.25 8.17
CA ILE A 115 15.19 -15.38 8.46
C ILE A 115 15.01 -14.13 7.59
N PRO A 116 14.94 -12.92 8.17
CA PRO A 116 14.84 -11.70 7.40
C PRO A 116 15.99 -11.64 6.39
N PRO A 117 15.72 -11.25 5.13
CA PRO A 117 16.78 -11.15 4.14
C PRO A 117 17.86 -10.16 4.64
N VAL A 118 19.12 -10.52 4.41
CA VAL A 118 20.27 -9.70 4.82
C VAL A 118 20.25 -8.39 4.02
N LEU A 119 20.54 -7.28 4.69
CA LEU A 119 20.63 -5.97 4.03
C LEU A 119 21.77 -5.98 3.00
N THR A 120 21.53 -5.37 1.84
CA THR A 120 22.50 -5.35 0.73
C THR A 120 23.04 -3.95 0.50
N SER A 121 24.20 -3.86 -0.16
CA SER A 121 24.68 -2.60 -0.72
C SER A 121 23.71 -2.07 -1.78
N ALA A 122 23.71 -0.76 -1.96
CA ALA A 122 23.02 -0.09 -3.04
C ALA A 122 23.95 0.15 -4.23
N VAL A 123 23.36 0.40 -5.40
CA VAL A 123 24.04 0.84 -6.62
C VAL A 123 23.49 2.19 -7.07
N LEU A 124 24.37 3.07 -7.52
CA LEU A 124 23.99 4.33 -8.14
C LEU A 124 23.91 4.16 -9.67
N LEU A 125 22.70 4.14 -10.19
CA LEU A 125 22.39 3.98 -11.62
C LEU A 125 21.92 5.30 -12.21
N SER A 126 22.17 5.52 -13.51
CA SER A 126 21.59 6.65 -14.23
C SER A 126 21.52 6.34 -15.72
N GLN A 127 20.45 6.80 -16.37
CA GLN A 127 20.31 6.72 -17.83
C GLN A 127 21.39 7.55 -18.54
N ARG A 128 21.80 8.67 -17.95
CA ARG A 128 22.76 9.61 -18.53
C ARG A 128 23.98 9.70 -17.63
N ARG A 129 25.12 9.25 -18.14
CA ARG A 129 26.41 9.31 -17.44
C ARG A 129 26.71 10.69 -16.87
N GLN A 130 26.38 11.75 -17.61
CA GLN A 130 26.57 13.14 -17.17
C GLN A 130 25.82 13.47 -15.87
N LEU A 131 24.56 13.01 -15.69
CA LEU A 131 23.78 13.32 -14.48
C LEU A 131 24.40 12.68 -13.24
N LYS A 132 24.90 11.45 -13.39
CA LYS A 132 25.62 10.75 -12.34
C LYS A 132 26.94 11.46 -11.99
N GLU A 133 27.70 11.89 -12.99
CA GLU A 133 28.94 12.64 -12.77
C GLU A 133 28.68 13.98 -12.06
N GLU A 134 27.65 14.72 -12.46
CA GLU A 134 27.24 15.98 -11.83
C GLU A 134 26.79 15.77 -10.38
N LEU A 135 26.05 14.70 -10.09
CA LEU A 135 25.67 14.33 -8.73
C LEU A 135 26.91 14.05 -7.88
N LEU A 136 27.82 13.21 -8.37
CA LEU A 136 29.03 12.84 -7.63
C LEU A 136 29.96 14.04 -7.40
N GLN A 137 30.10 14.93 -8.39
CA GLN A 137 30.85 16.18 -8.24
C GLN A 137 30.28 17.09 -7.14
N ALA A 138 28.95 17.13 -6.99
CA ALA A 138 28.30 17.90 -5.92
C ALA A 138 28.45 17.24 -4.53
N VAL A 139 28.53 15.90 -4.50
CA VAL A 139 28.59 15.11 -3.26
C VAL A 139 30.01 14.98 -2.70
N TYR A 140 31.02 14.72 -3.54
CA TYR A 140 32.39 14.44 -3.09
C TYR A 140 32.99 15.49 -2.13
N PRO A 141 32.82 16.81 -2.34
CA PRO A 141 33.35 17.82 -1.43
C PRO A 141 32.70 17.82 -0.03
N LYS A 142 31.61 17.08 0.16
CA LYS A 142 30.84 17.01 1.42
C LYS A 142 31.05 15.70 2.17
N LEU A 143 31.87 14.80 1.66
CA LEU A 143 32.15 13.52 2.31
C LEU A 143 33.07 13.70 3.51
N GLN A 144 32.67 13.08 4.62
CA GLN A 144 33.52 12.84 5.78
C GLN A 144 34.46 11.69 5.45
N ASP A 145 35.74 11.85 5.80
CA ASP A 145 36.82 10.89 5.54
C ASP A 145 36.97 10.46 4.06
N GLY A 146 36.38 11.23 3.13
CA GLY A 146 36.41 10.98 1.69
C GLY A 146 35.41 9.94 1.18
N TYR A 147 34.57 9.34 2.05
CA TYR A 147 33.62 8.28 1.66
C TYR A 147 32.23 8.37 2.32
N LEU A 148 32.09 9.02 3.47
CA LEU A 148 30.85 8.99 4.25
C LEU A 148 30.02 10.26 4.04
N LEU A 149 28.78 10.09 3.59
CA LEU A 149 27.79 11.16 3.53
C LEU A 149 26.76 10.98 4.66
N GLN A 150 26.78 11.89 5.63
CA GLN A 150 25.95 11.78 6.82
C GLN A 150 24.47 12.11 6.53
N GLY A 151 23.58 11.26 7.04
CA GLY A 151 22.13 11.50 7.06
C GLY A 151 21.55 11.47 8.47
N ALA A 152 20.28 11.87 8.59
CA ALA A 152 19.58 11.88 9.87
C ALA A 152 19.23 10.46 10.34
N GLU A 153 18.70 9.61 9.46
CA GLU A 153 18.36 8.22 9.76
C GLU A 153 19.38 7.23 9.18
N VAL A 154 19.83 7.46 7.93
CA VAL A 154 20.78 6.60 7.21
C VAL A 154 21.90 7.45 6.63
N SER A 155 23.14 7.05 6.85
CA SER A 155 24.32 7.61 6.17
C SER A 155 24.69 6.77 4.95
N LEU A 156 25.14 7.42 3.88
CA LEU A 156 25.59 6.73 2.66
C LEU A 156 27.11 6.61 2.66
N LEU A 157 27.61 5.39 2.52
CA LEU A 157 29.03 5.10 2.36
C LEU A 157 29.33 4.93 0.86
N LEU A 158 29.83 5.97 0.20
CA LEU A 158 30.14 5.92 -1.23
C LEU A 158 31.44 5.17 -1.47
N VAL A 159 31.35 4.12 -2.28
CA VAL A 159 32.47 3.25 -2.68
C VAL A 159 32.42 3.04 -4.19
N ASP A 160 33.56 2.94 -4.85
CA ASP A 160 33.57 2.78 -6.31
C ASP A 160 33.12 1.37 -6.70
N THR A 161 33.72 0.36 -6.09
CA THR A 161 33.45 -1.06 -6.38
C THR A 161 33.31 -1.89 -5.11
N GLU A 162 32.74 -3.09 -5.23
CA GLU A 162 32.57 -4.00 -4.08
C GLU A 162 33.88 -4.36 -3.38
N LYS A 163 35.01 -4.33 -4.11
CA LYS A 163 36.34 -4.60 -3.54
C LYS A 163 36.77 -3.60 -2.47
N GLN A 164 36.15 -2.42 -2.45
CA GLN A 164 36.41 -1.35 -1.48
C GLN A 164 35.42 -1.37 -0.32
N LEU A 165 34.46 -2.31 -0.29
CA LEU A 165 33.53 -2.46 0.82
C LEU A 165 34.28 -2.94 2.06
N THR A 166 34.42 -2.05 3.04
CA THR A 166 34.97 -2.37 4.36
C THR A 166 33.89 -2.72 5.37
N THR A 167 32.65 -2.27 5.12
CA THR A 167 31.53 -2.37 6.06
C THR A 167 30.30 -2.91 5.32
N PRO A 168 29.62 -3.95 5.84
CA PRO A 168 28.36 -4.42 5.28
C PRO A 168 27.23 -3.40 5.48
N ALA A 169 26.15 -3.53 4.72
CA ALA A 169 24.96 -2.71 4.93
C ALA A 169 24.36 -2.95 6.32
N THR A 170 23.98 -1.85 6.99
CA THR A 170 23.31 -1.87 8.29
C THR A 170 22.08 -0.96 8.23
N GLU A 171 21.29 -0.92 9.30
CA GLU A 171 20.12 -0.03 9.36
C GLU A 171 20.48 1.47 9.33
N ARG A 172 21.73 1.84 9.64
CA ARG A 172 22.18 3.25 9.73
C ARG A 172 23.25 3.63 8.71
N VAL A 173 23.88 2.66 8.06
CA VAL A 173 24.93 2.89 7.07
C VAL A 173 24.65 2.01 5.85
N LEU A 174 24.45 2.65 4.71
CA LEU A 174 24.22 2.00 3.43
C LEU A 174 25.42 2.23 2.51
N PRO A 175 26.20 1.19 2.18
CA PRO A 175 27.19 1.29 1.11
C PRO A 175 26.50 1.53 -0.23
N VAL A 176 27.00 2.49 -1.00
CA VAL A 176 26.49 2.86 -2.32
C VAL A 176 27.62 2.73 -3.34
N LEU A 177 27.50 1.75 -4.23
CA LEU A 177 28.44 1.50 -5.31
C LEU A 177 28.25 2.54 -6.42
N THR A 178 29.27 3.37 -6.64
CA THR A 178 29.28 4.38 -7.70
C THR A 178 29.68 3.82 -9.06
N ASN A 179 30.26 2.63 -9.14
CA ASN A 179 30.54 1.95 -10.40
C ASN A 179 30.05 0.49 -10.34
N ALA A 180 28.93 0.24 -11.02
CA ALA A 180 28.19 -1.01 -10.95
C ALA A 180 28.33 -1.90 -12.20
N ASN A 181 29.40 -1.74 -12.98
CA ASN A 181 29.56 -2.39 -14.31
C ASN A 181 29.40 -3.93 -14.32
N ASN A 182 29.45 -4.61 -13.16
CA ASN A 182 29.26 -6.06 -13.02
C ASN A 182 28.32 -6.43 -11.85
N PHE A 183 27.52 -5.50 -11.33
CA PHE A 183 26.65 -5.80 -10.18
C PHE A 183 25.36 -6.44 -10.68
N GLN A 184 25.09 -7.69 -10.26
CA GLN A 184 23.87 -8.39 -10.60
C GLN A 184 22.76 -7.97 -9.64
N LEU A 185 21.69 -7.40 -10.18
CA LEU A 185 20.51 -7.03 -9.40
C LEU A 185 19.59 -8.25 -9.30
N GLN A 186 19.19 -8.61 -8.08
CA GLN A 186 18.36 -9.79 -7.88
C GLN A 186 16.89 -9.52 -8.23
N TYR A 187 16.40 -8.32 -7.89
CA TYR A 187 14.97 -8.03 -7.95
C TYR A 187 14.61 -6.89 -8.92
N PHE A 188 15.46 -6.48 -9.86
CA PHE A 188 15.12 -5.36 -10.74
C PHE A 188 15.88 -5.39 -12.05
N GLU A 189 15.20 -5.06 -13.14
CA GLU A 189 15.74 -5.04 -14.50
C GLU A 189 15.84 -3.59 -15.04
N PRO A 190 16.99 -2.91 -14.90
CA PRO A 190 17.10 -1.48 -15.20
C PRO A 190 16.78 -1.15 -16.64
N ASP A 191 17.13 -2.02 -17.59
CA ASP A 191 16.89 -1.79 -19.01
C ASP A 191 15.39 -1.66 -19.34
N ILE A 192 14.54 -2.43 -18.65
CA ILE A 192 13.08 -2.32 -18.79
C ILE A 192 12.62 -0.97 -18.24
N TYR A 193 13.13 -0.52 -17.10
CA TYR A 193 12.80 0.77 -16.51
C TYR A 193 13.21 1.92 -17.45
N TRP A 194 14.47 1.94 -17.91
CA TRP A 194 14.98 3.01 -18.78
C TRP A 194 14.27 3.08 -20.13
N LYS A 195 13.89 1.94 -20.70
CA LYS A 195 13.13 1.88 -21.95
C LYS A 195 11.73 2.51 -21.84
N ASN A 196 11.13 2.44 -20.65
CA ASN A 196 9.76 2.91 -20.40
C ASN A 196 9.69 4.30 -19.75
N LEU A 197 10.81 4.85 -19.27
CA LEU A 197 10.86 6.15 -18.62
C LEU A 197 10.88 7.27 -19.67
N GLN A 198 9.94 8.20 -19.59
CA GLN A 198 9.82 9.32 -20.54
C GLN A 198 9.91 10.70 -19.86
N THR A 199 10.52 10.75 -18.67
CA THR A 199 10.70 11.98 -17.91
C THR A 199 11.82 12.86 -18.49
N LYS A 200 11.75 14.15 -18.19
CA LYS A 200 12.82 15.12 -18.40
C LYS A 200 13.79 15.11 -17.23
N VAL A 201 13.28 15.00 -16.00
CA VAL A 201 14.06 15.12 -14.77
C VAL A 201 13.87 13.92 -13.86
N LEU A 202 12.65 13.65 -13.39
CA LEU A 202 12.42 12.69 -12.31
C LEU A 202 12.81 11.26 -12.68
N GLY A 203 13.44 10.56 -11.74
CA GLY A 203 13.81 9.15 -11.89
C GLY A 203 14.98 8.88 -12.84
N GLN A 204 15.67 9.92 -13.32
CA GLN A 204 16.83 9.83 -14.22
C GLN A 204 18.10 9.34 -13.50
N THR A 205 18.16 9.47 -12.18
CA THR A 205 19.24 8.97 -11.33
C THR A 205 18.67 8.16 -10.19
N MET A 206 19.10 6.90 -10.06
CA MET A 206 18.50 5.91 -9.16
C MET A 206 19.51 5.40 -8.15
N VAL A 207 19.12 5.43 -6.87
CA VAL A 207 19.76 4.62 -5.82
C VAL A 207 18.94 3.34 -5.68
N TYR A 208 19.43 2.24 -6.24
CA TYR A 208 18.76 0.95 -6.17
C TYR A 208 19.38 0.06 -5.09
N VAL A 209 18.57 -0.67 -4.34
CA VAL A 209 19.01 -1.61 -3.31
C VAL A 209 18.13 -2.86 -3.30
N ASP A 210 18.72 -4.06 -3.35
CA ASP A 210 17.95 -5.30 -3.35
C ASP A 210 17.20 -5.49 -2.02
N VAL A 211 17.86 -5.26 -0.88
CA VAL A 211 17.26 -5.41 0.46
C VAL A 211 17.66 -4.26 1.37
N VAL A 212 16.67 -3.51 1.86
CA VAL A 212 16.86 -2.34 2.73
C VAL A 212 15.78 -2.30 3.82
N PRO A 213 15.95 -1.59 4.94
CA PRO A 213 14.83 -1.38 5.87
C PRO A 213 13.69 -0.61 5.23
N THR A 214 13.97 0.53 4.59
CA THR A 214 13.00 1.37 3.90
C THR A 214 13.70 2.29 2.89
N THR A 215 13.05 2.66 1.79
CA THR A 215 13.57 3.62 0.80
C THR A 215 13.45 5.07 1.26
N MET A 216 12.58 5.37 2.24
CA MET A 216 12.24 6.74 2.66
C MET A 216 13.47 7.61 3.01
N PRO A 217 14.40 7.18 3.87
CA PRO A 217 15.51 8.03 4.29
C PRO A 217 16.70 8.06 3.30
N LEU A 218 16.65 7.26 2.22
CA LEU A 218 17.84 7.04 1.37
C LEU A 218 18.26 8.28 0.59
N LEU A 219 17.32 9.20 0.33
CA LEU A 219 17.59 10.42 -0.43
C LEU A 219 17.90 11.64 0.47
N ASP A 220 17.65 11.57 1.78
CA ASP A 220 17.87 12.67 2.72
C ASP A 220 19.31 13.21 2.67
N PRO A 221 20.37 12.38 2.64
CA PRO A 221 21.76 12.86 2.60
C PRO A 221 22.09 13.60 1.29
N LEU A 222 21.35 13.31 0.22
CA LEU A 222 21.56 13.87 -1.12
C LEU A 222 20.70 15.13 -1.38
N MET A 223 19.61 15.30 -0.62
CA MET A 223 18.54 16.28 -0.87
C MET A 223 19.01 17.73 -1.04
N ASN A 224 20.06 18.14 -0.32
CA ASN A 224 20.60 19.52 -0.36
C ASN A 224 21.85 19.67 -1.23
N LEU A 225 22.34 18.57 -1.81
CA LEU A 225 23.56 18.52 -2.60
C LEU A 225 23.28 18.27 -4.07
N ALA A 226 22.30 17.41 -4.35
CA ALA A 226 21.98 16.99 -5.69
C ALA A 226 21.45 18.17 -6.52
N PRO A 227 22.03 18.45 -7.69
CA PRO A 227 21.44 19.39 -8.63
C PRO A 227 20.01 18.96 -8.98
N GLN A 228 19.07 19.91 -9.05
CA GLN A 228 17.64 19.62 -9.29
C GLN A 228 17.41 18.73 -10.54
N LYS A 229 18.21 18.93 -11.59
CA LYS A 229 18.16 18.16 -12.85
C LYS A 229 18.55 16.68 -12.73
N THR A 230 19.13 16.25 -11.61
CA THR A 230 19.52 14.84 -11.41
C THR A 230 18.31 13.91 -11.26
N GLY A 231 17.20 14.43 -10.72
CA GLY A 231 15.94 13.72 -10.54
C GLY A 231 16.08 12.39 -9.83
N LEU A 232 16.38 12.47 -8.53
CA LEU A 232 16.67 11.31 -7.70
C LEU A 232 15.42 10.44 -7.46
N VAL A 233 15.61 9.13 -7.58
CA VAL A 233 14.69 8.11 -7.09
C VAL A 233 15.48 7.07 -6.28
N ALA A 234 14.94 6.64 -5.15
CA ALA A 234 15.41 5.45 -4.46
C ALA A 234 14.43 4.30 -4.72
N VAL A 235 14.93 3.11 -5.05
CA VAL A 235 14.11 1.93 -5.38
C VAL A 235 14.62 0.74 -4.57
N ALA A 236 13.70 -0.04 -4.02
CA ALA A 236 14.05 -1.26 -3.28
C ALA A 236 13.44 -2.50 -3.94
N GLY A 237 14.23 -3.58 -3.99
CA GLY A 237 13.72 -4.92 -4.32
C GLY A 237 12.82 -5.47 -3.20
N ARG A 238 13.27 -5.36 -1.96
CA ARG A 238 12.54 -5.74 -0.74
C ARG A 238 12.79 -4.74 0.39
N GLN A 239 11.74 -4.45 1.17
CA GLN A 239 11.86 -3.68 2.41
C GLN A 239 11.59 -4.57 3.62
N THR A 240 12.50 -4.59 4.61
CA THR A 240 12.29 -5.33 5.86
C THR A 240 11.43 -4.55 6.87
N HIS A 241 11.40 -3.21 6.74
CA HIS A 241 10.69 -2.28 7.61
C HIS A 241 9.94 -1.22 6.79
N GLY A 242 9.24 -1.65 5.74
CA GLY A 242 8.41 -0.77 4.91
C GLY A 242 7.45 0.07 5.78
N ARG A 243 7.36 1.37 5.49
CA ARG A 243 6.59 2.33 6.29
C ARG A 243 5.25 2.65 5.66
N GLY A 244 4.19 2.57 6.46
CA GLY A 244 2.87 3.11 6.17
C GLY A 244 2.53 4.30 7.08
N ARG A 245 1.37 4.93 6.85
CA ARG A 245 0.90 6.04 7.67
C ARG A 245 0.55 5.58 9.09
N GLY A 246 0.73 6.48 10.07
CA GLY A 246 0.32 6.24 11.47
C GLY A 246 1.06 5.08 12.13
N GLY A 247 2.28 4.78 11.69
CA GLY A 247 3.09 3.66 12.23
C GLY A 247 2.77 2.29 11.65
N ASN A 248 1.80 2.18 10.72
CA ASN A 248 1.52 0.93 10.02
C ASN A 248 2.75 0.44 9.24
N ARG A 249 2.90 -0.88 9.10
CA ARG A 249 3.94 -1.48 8.25
C ARG A 249 3.43 -1.74 6.84
N TRP A 250 4.29 -1.51 5.85
CA TRP A 250 4.08 -1.92 4.47
C TRP A 250 4.79 -3.25 4.22
N VAL A 251 4.01 -4.32 4.01
CA VAL A 251 4.55 -5.65 3.70
C VAL A 251 5.02 -5.65 2.24
N SER A 252 6.21 -6.20 2.02
CA SER A 252 6.98 -6.02 0.78
C SER A 252 7.39 -7.37 0.16
N PRO A 253 6.44 -8.21 -0.28
CA PRO A 253 6.77 -9.42 -1.04
C PRO A 253 7.43 -9.07 -2.37
N GLU A 254 8.11 -10.05 -2.96
CA GLU A 254 8.66 -9.90 -4.31
C GLU A 254 7.55 -9.64 -5.33
N GLY A 255 7.71 -8.61 -6.16
CA GLY A 255 6.71 -8.19 -7.16
C GLY A 255 6.05 -6.84 -6.83
N CYS A 256 6.34 -6.25 -5.67
CA CYS A 256 5.97 -4.87 -5.37
C CYS A 256 6.88 -3.87 -6.09
N VAL A 257 6.29 -2.79 -6.60
CA VAL A 257 7.00 -1.53 -6.86
C VAL A 257 7.12 -0.78 -5.54
N MET A 258 8.34 -0.42 -5.14
CA MET A 258 8.59 0.36 -3.92
C MET A 258 9.68 1.38 -4.20
N PHE A 259 9.33 2.65 -4.06
CA PHE A 259 10.24 3.73 -4.39
C PHE A 259 10.01 4.97 -3.54
N THR A 260 11.02 5.83 -3.50
CA THR A 260 10.96 7.17 -2.93
C THR A 260 11.44 8.17 -3.97
N LEU A 261 10.65 9.20 -4.25
CA LEU A 261 11.06 10.36 -5.05
C LEU A 261 11.45 11.52 -4.15
N HIS A 262 12.49 12.26 -4.58
CA HIS A 262 12.76 13.60 -4.06
C HIS A 262 12.24 14.63 -5.07
N VAL A 263 11.34 15.50 -4.60
CA VAL A 263 10.73 16.56 -5.39
C VAL A 263 11.04 17.91 -4.75
N GLN A 264 11.35 18.90 -5.59
CA GLN A 264 11.51 20.30 -5.19
C GLN A 264 10.46 21.18 -5.86
N GLN A 265 9.87 22.09 -5.10
CA GLN A 265 8.96 23.12 -5.60
C GLN A 265 9.30 24.46 -4.94
N ASP A 266 9.06 25.57 -5.63
CA ASP A 266 9.08 26.89 -4.98
C ASP A 266 8.01 26.91 -3.89
N ALA A 267 8.35 27.34 -2.67
CA ALA A 267 7.43 27.34 -1.55
C ALA A 267 6.21 28.25 -1.76
N ASN A 268 6.29 29.23 -2.66
CA ASN A 268 5.21 30.13 -3.02
C ASN A 268 4.41 29.67 -4.26
N SER A 269 4.81 28.57 -4.90
CA SER A 269 4.02 27.97 -5.97
C SER A 269 2.74 27.33 -5.42
N ASP A 270 1.74 27.07 -6.27
CA ASP A 270 0.50 26.37 -5.88
C ASP A 270 0.79 25.05 -5.15
N LEU A 271 1.76 24.25 -5.64
CA LEU A 271 2.17 23.00 -5.01
C LEU A 271 3.02 23.21 -3.76
N GLY A 272 3.78 24.30 -3.68
CA GLY A 272 4.53 24.72 -2.50
C GLY A 272 3.60 25.07 -1.33
N CYS A 273 2.53 25.81 -1.62
CA CYS A 273 1.51 26.22 -0.65
C CYS A 273 0.57 25.07 -0.25
N ALA A 274 0.38 24.06 -1.11
CA ALA A 274 -0.53 22.94 -0.87
C ALA A 274 0.17 21.57 -1.05
N PRO A 275 1.17 21.24 -0.21
CA PRO A 275 2.01 20.04 -0.39
C PRO A 275 1.24 18.72 -0.26
N VAL A 276 0.05 18.73 0.37
CA VAL A 276 -0.83 17.55 0.47
C VAL A 276 -1.24 17.06 -0.92
N PHE A 277 -1.31 17.93 -1.94
CA PHE A 277 -1.61 17.52 -3.32
C PHE A 277 -0.56 16.59 -3.91
N LEU A 278 0.69 16.61 -3.45
CA LEU A 278 1.73 15.69 -3.92
C LEU A 278 1.34 14.22 -3.68
N GLN A 279 0.63 13.93 -2.59
CA GLN A 279 0.14 12.57 -2.33
C GLN A 279 -0.94 12.15 -3.34
N HIS A 280 -1.85 13.09 -3.67
CA HIS A 280 -2.96 12.85 -4.59
C HIS A 280 -2.46 12.74 -6.04
N LEU A 281 -1.47 13.55 -6.39
CA LEU A 281 -0.76 13.48 -7.68
C LEU A 281 -0.08 12.14 -7.85
N CYS A 282 0.65 11.66 -6.84
CA CYS A 282 1.30 10.35 -6.89
C CYS A 282 0.26 9.22 -6.96
N GLY A 283 -0.82 9.29 -6.18
CA GLY A 283 -1.90 8.31 -6.25
C GLY A 283 -2.58 8.26 -7.62
N LEU A 284 -2.85 9.43 -8.22
CA LEU A 284 -3.40 9.52 -9.56
C LEU A 284 -2.41 9.00 -10.62
N ALA A 285 -1.12 9.31 -10.48
CA ALA A 285 -0.08 8.79 -11.36
C ALA A 285 -0.02 7.26 -11.33
N MET A 286 -0.21 6.64 -10.16
CA MET A 286 -0.28 5.18 -10.03
C MET A 286 -1.44 4.59 -10.83
N VAL A 287 -2.66 5.13 -10.69
CA VAL A 287 -3.82 4.66 -11.46
C VAL A 287 -3.63 4.88 -12.96
N LEU A 288 -3.24 6.09 -13.36
CA LEU A 288 -3.09 6.47 -14.77
C LEU A 288 -1.93 5.73 -15.45
N SER A 289 -0.86 5.39 -14.72
CA SER A 289 0.25 4.61 -15.26
C SER A 289 -0.21 3.28 -15.88
N ILE A 290 -1.29 2.71 -15.36
CA ILE A 290 -1.89 1.47 -15.84
C ILE A 290 -3.06 1.77 -16.79
N ARG A 291 -4.02 2.59 -16.38
CA ARG A 291 -5.27 2.82 -17.15
C ARG A 291 -5.07 3.62 -18.44
N GLN A 292 -3.92 4.25 -18.65
CA GLN A 292 -3.58 4.88 -19.93
C GLN A 292 -2.80 3.96 -20.88
N ILE A 293 -2.58 2.69 -20.51
CA ILE A 293 -2.09 1.70 -21.46
C ILE A 293 -3.25 1.34 -22.40
N PRO A 294 -3.07 1.39 -23.73
CA PRO A 294 -4.12 1.01 -24.67
C PRO A 294 -4.69 -0.38 -24.37
N GLY A 295 -6.00 -0.46 -24.16
CA GLY A 295 -6.74 -1.67 -23.79
C GLY A 295 -7.00 -1.87 -22.29
N TYR A 296 -6.38 -1.07 -21.42
CA TYR A 296 -6.45 -1.16 -19.95
C TYR A 296 -7.37 -0.09 -19.35
N GLU A 297 -8.05 0.69 -20.19
CA GLU A 297 -8.86 1.85 -19.80
C GLU A 297 -9.96 1.46 -18.82
N ASP A 298 -10.54 0.27 -18.97
CA ASP A 298 -11.67 -0.24 -18.20
C ASP A 298 -11.29 -1.01 -16.93
N LEU A 299 -9.99 -1.15 -16.62
CA LEU A 299 -9.59 -1.78 -15.36
C LEU A 299 -10.10 -0.98 -14.16
N ASP A 300 -10.71 -1.67 -13.19
CA ASP A 300 -11.29 -1.07 -11.98
C ASP A 300 -10.22 -0.69 -10.94
N LEU A 301 -9.26 0.13 -11.37
CA LEU A 301 -8.28 0.75 -10.50
C LEU A 301 -8.75 2.14 -10.13
N LYS A 302 -8.89 2.36 -8.82
CA LYS A 302 -9.44 3.58 -8.23
C LYS A 302 -8.60 4.06 -7.05
N ILE A 303 -8.94 5.25 -6.57
CA ILE A 303 -8.27 5.93 -5.47
C ILE A 303 -9.25 6.04 -4.31
N LYS A 304 -8.82 5.60 -3.13
CA LYS A 304 -9.51 5.83 -1.86
C LYS A 304 -8.73 6.87 -1.05
N TRP A 305 -9.42 7.91 -0.62
CA TRP A 305 -8.84 8.88 0.31
C TRP A 305 -8.38 8.18 1.61
N SER A 306 -7.21 8.50 2.17
CA SER A 306 -6.34 9.62 1.79
C SER A 306 -5.27 9.34 0.75
N ASN A 307 -4.94 8.07 0.49
CA ASN A 307 -3.68 7.73 -0.19
C ASN A 307 -3.63 6.28 -0.69
N ASP A 308 -4.77 5.59 -0.80
CA ASP A 308 -4.81 4.17 -1.14
C ASP A 308 -5.20 3.98 -2.61
N ILE A 309 -4.49 3.10 -3.31
CA ILE A 309 -4.91 2.57 -4.61
C ILE A 309 -5.69 1.30 -4.35
N VAL A 310 -6.89 1.20 -4.89
CA VAL A 310 -7.81 0.10 -4.62
C VAL A 310 -8.37 -0.52 -5.89
N PHE A 311 -8.77 -1.78 -5.76
CA PHE A 311 -9.50 -2.58 -6.72
C PHE A 311 -10.83 -3.07 -6.12
N GLY A 312 -11.91 -3.11 -6.91
CA GLY A 312 -13.23 -3.55 -6.44
C GLY A 312 -13.81 -2.68 -5.33
N GLY A 313 -13.38 -1.42 -5.24
CA GLY A 313 -13.79 -0.46 -4.21
C GLY A 313 -13.14 -0.60 -2.82
N HIS A 314 -12.53 -1.75 -2.47
CA HIS A 314 -12.06 -2.00 -1.11
C HIS A 314 -10.71 -2.74 -1.00
N ILE A 315 -10.27 -3.47 -2.02
CA ILE A 315 -9.02 -4.24 -1.98
C ILE A 315 -7.86 -3.30 -2.23
N LYS A 316 -6.97 -3.13 -1.25
CA LYS A 316 -5.81 -2.24 -1.36
C LYS A 316 -4.68 -2.89 -2.16
N LEU A 317 -4.25 -2.21 -3.21
CA LEU A 317 -3.11 -2.59 -4.03
C LEU A 317 -1.88 -1.71 -3.77
N GLY A 318 -2.08 -0.46 -3.37
CA GLY A 318 -1.00 0.52 -3.28
C GLY A 318 -1.24 1.59 -2.23
N GLY A 319 -0.18 2.33 -1.89
CA GLY A 319 -0.24 3.42 -0.94
C GLY A 319 0.86 4.46 -1.17
N VAL A 320 0.57 5.71 -0.81
CA VAL A 320 1.52 6.84 -0.86
C VAL A 320 1.75 7.43 0.53
N LEU A 321 2.99 7.81 0.82
CA LEU A 321 3.44 8.52 2.00
C LEU A 321 4.28 9.72 1.57
N VAL A 322 3.95 10.92 2.06
CA VAL A 322 4.69 12.15 1.74
C VAL A 322 5.18 12.78 3.03
N ASN A 323 6.48 13.02 3.10
CA ASN A 323 7.10 13.89 4.09
C ASN A 323 7.62 15.13 3.35
N SER A 324 7.43 16.32 3.92
CA SER A 324 7.91 17.54 3.28
C SER A 324 8.42 18.55 4.31
N MET A 325 9.40 19.35 3.90
CA MET A 325 9.97 20.45 4.67
C MET A 325 10.32 21.61 3.76
N ILE A 326 10.28 22.83 4.29
CA ILE A 326 10.70 24.03 3.56
C ILE A 326 12.08 24.45 4.05
N ILE A 327 13.02 24.62 3.12
CA ILE A 327 14.37 25.10 3.37
C ILE A 327 14.65 26.24 2.40
N ASN A 328 15.03 27.42 2.91
CA ASN A 328 15.41 28.58 2.09
C ASN A 328 14.40 28.92 0.97
N GLY A 329 13.10 28.84 1.27
CA GLY A 329 12.03 29.15 0.30
C GLY A 329 11.75 28.05 -0.73
N VAL A 330 12.36 26.86 -0.59
CA VAL A 330 12.10 25.69 -1.44
C VAL A 330 11.41 24.61 -0.60
N LEU A 331 10.29 24.09 -1.09
CA LEU A 331 9.65 22.90 -0.57
C LEU A 331 10.43 21.68 -1.07
N HIS A 332 10.96 20.89 -0.14
CA HIS A 332 11.51 19.56 -0.40
C HIS A 332 10.49 18.52 0.04
N ALA A 333 10.08 17.64 -0.87
CA ALA A 333 9.17 16.54 -0.59
C ALA A 333 9.85 15.20 -0.87
N ILE A 334 9.75 14.30 0.10
CA ILE A 334 10.14 12.90 0.04
C ILE A 334 8.85 12.09 -0.08
N ILE A 335 8.61 11.56 -1.29
CA ILE A 335 7.38 10.86 -1.66
C ILE A 335 7.69 9.37 -1.76
N GLY A 336 7.37 8.61 -0.70
CA GLY A 336 7.44 7.16 -0.70
C GLY A 336 6.14 6.56 -1.24
N ALA A 337 6.23 5.64 -2.19
CA ALA A 337 5.06 4.94 -2.74
C ALA A 337 5.33 3.45 -2.93
N GLY A 338 4.28 2.67 -2.72
CA GLY A 338 4.26 1.22 -2.90
C GLY A 338 3.07 0.78 -3.73
N LEU A 339 3.26 -0.13 -4.68
CA LEU A 339 2.19 -0.75 -5.48
C LEU A 339 2.47 -2.24 -5.69
N ASN A 340 1.50 -3.08 -5.39
CA ASN A 340 1.55 -4.50 -5.68
C ASN A 340 1.33 -4.73 -7.18
N VAL A 341 2.34 -5.24 -7.90
CA VAL A 341 2.24 -5.44 -9.36
C VAL A 341 2.10 -6.90 -9.71
N SER A 342 3.04 -7.74 -9.27
CA SER A 342 3.12 -9.17 -9.65
C SER A 342 3.20 -10.11 -8.44
N ASN A 343 2.61 -9.72 -7.31
CA ASN A 343 2.69 -10.41 -6.02
C ASN A 343 1.32 -10.86 -5.49
N SER A 344 0.69 -11.79 -6.19
CA SER A 344 -0.66 -12.32 -5.92
C SER A 344 -0.84 -13.10 -4.62
N ASN A 345 0.27 -13.47 -3.98
CA ASN A 345 0.28 -14.13 -2.68
C ASN A 345 1.42 -13.52 -1.86
N PRO A 346 1.19 -13.04 -0.62
CA PRO A 346 -0.03 -13.09 0.19
C PRO A 346 -1.01 -11.92 -0.01
N THR A 347 -0.88 -11.16 -1.09
CA THR A 347 -1.65 -9.92 -1.32
C THR A 347 -2.30 -9.92 -2.70
N ALA A 348 -3.32 -9.09 -2.93
CA ALA A 348 -3.76 -8.78 -4.30
C ALA A 348 -2.77 -7.85 -5.01
N CYS A 349 -2.65 -8.00 -6.33
CA CYS A 349 -1.78 -7.18 -7.17
C CYS A 349 -2.45 -6.75 -8.49
N VAL A 350 -1.82 -5.81 -9.21
CA VAL A 350 -2.33 -5.31 -10.50
C VAL A 350 -2.49 -6.44 -11.53
N ASN A 351 -1.58 -7.41 -11.58
CA ASN A 351 -1.72 -8.55 -12.49
C ASN A 351 -2.90 -9.46 -12.14
N ASP A 352 -3.40 -9.47 -10.90
CA ASP A 352 -4.68 -10.15 -10.58
C ASP A 352 -5.86 -9.44 -11.24
N VAL A 353 -5.86 -8.10 -11.20
CA VAL A 353 -6.89 -7.28 -11.86
C VAL A 353 -6.89 -7.50 -13.37
N ILE A 354 -5.70 -7.57 -13.97
CA ILE A 354 -5.54 -7.87 -15.41
C ILE A 354 -6.07 -9.27 -15.74
N ARG A 355 -5.72 -10.28 -14.93
CA ARG A 355 -6.21 -11.66 -15.12
C ARG A 355 -7.72 -11.75 -14.97
N GLN A 356 -8.31 -11.07 -13.99
CA GLN A 356 -9.76 -11.01 -13.82
C GLN A 356 -10.44 -10.36 -15.02
N ALA A 357 -9.95 -9.21 -15.50
CA ALA A 357 -10.51 -8.55 -16.67
C ALA A 357 -10.41 -9.43 -17.93
N ASN A 358 -9.29 -10.13 -18.11
CA ASN A 358 -9.13 -11.10 -19.19
C ASN A 358 -10.14 -12.25 -19.10
N PHE A 359 -10.33 -12.80 -17.89
CA PHE A 359 -11.31 -13.86 -17.64
C PHE A 359 -12.74 -13.40 -17.95
N GLU A 360 -13.13 -12.20 -17.51
CA GLU A 360 -14.45 -11.62 -17.78
C GLU A 360 -14.67 -11.37 -19.28
N LYS A 361 -13.66 -10.86 -20.00
CA LYS A 361 -13.71 -10.69 -21.46
C LYS A 361 -13.92 -12.01 -22.19
N MET A 362 -13.17 -13.06 -21.82
CA MET A 362 -13.29 -14.40 -22.42
C MET A 362 -14.68 -15.02 -22.18
N LYS A 363 -15.34 -14.71 -21.06
CA LYS A 363 -16.71 -15.16 -20.79
C LYS A 363 -17.75 -14.45 -21.66
N GLN A 364 -17.52 -13.18 -21.99
CA GLN A 364 -18.47 -12.34 -22.72
C GLN A 364 -18.33 -12.42 -24.24
N CYS A 365 -17.13 -12.63 -24.76
CA CYS A 365 -16.85 -12.74 -26.19
C CYS A 365 -15.88 -13.90 -26.45
N ALA A 366 -16.20 -14.78 -27.41
CA ALA A 366 -15.32 -15.87 -27.83
C ALA A 366 -14.09 -15.42 -28.65
N ASP A 367 -13.85 -14.10 -28.73
CA ASP A 367 -12.73 -13.52 -29.45
C ASP A 367 -11.49 -13.48 -28.57
N GLN A 368 -10.47 -14.27 -28.95
CA GLN A 368 -9.20 -14.42 -28.23
C GLN A 368 -8.18 -13.31 -28.58
N THR A 369 -8.52 -12.34 -29.43
CA THR A 369 -7.54 -11.42 -30.01
C THR A 369 -7.14 -10.23 -29.13
N SER A 370 -7.78 -10.01 -27.97
CA SER A 370 -7.51 -8.84 -27.11
C SER A 370 -7.21 -9.18 -25.64
N VAL A 371 -6.35 -10.17 -25.39
CA VAL A 371 -5.87 -10.48 -24.02
C VAL A 371 -4.89 -9.40 -23.58
N LEU A 372 -5.14 -8.81 -22.41
CA LEU A 372 -4.24 -7.83 -21.79
C LEU A 372 -2.99 -8.53 -21.26
N LYS A 373 -1.82 -7.97 -21.57
CA LYS A 373 -0.51 -8.46 -21.10
C LYS A 373 -0.33 -8.14 -19.61
N GLU A 374 0.25 -9.06 -18.86
CA GLU A 374 0.72 -8.74 -17.50
C GLU A 374 1.87 -7.73 -17.53
N LEU A 375 1.94 -6.90 -16.48
CA LEU A 375 2.92 -5.82 -16.38
C LEU A 375 4.06 -6.22 -15.45
N THR A 376 5.27 -5.73 -15.75
CA THR A 376 6.40 -5.83 -14.81
C THR A 376 6.46 -4.61 -13.88
N LYS A 377 7.10 -4.76 -12.73
CA LYS A 377 7.29 -3.67 -11.76
C LYS A 377 8.13 -2.52 -12.33
N GLU A 378 9.10 -2.81 -13.19
CA GLU A 378 9.94 -1.83 -13.88
C GLU A 378 9.14 -0.99 -14.88
N GLU A 379 8.31 -1.65 -15.70
CA GLU A 379 7.40 -0.97 -16.64
C GLU A 379 6.44 -0.03 -15.88
N VAL A 380 5.85 -0.53 -14.80
CA VAL A 380 4.91 0.24 -13.97
C VAL A 380 5.63 1.41 -13.28
N LEU A 381 6.77 1.19 -12.64
CA LEU A 381 7.53 2.25 -11.96
C LEU A 381 7.90 3.38 -12.92
N ALA A 382 8.44 3.05 -14.09
CA ALA A 382 8.81 4.04 -15.11
C ALA A 382 7.62 4.89 -15.56
N ARG A 383 6.46 4.25 -15.75
CA ARG A 383 5.22 4.93 -16.14
C ARG A 383 4.66 5.78 -14.99
N ILE A 384 4.72 5.32 -13.75
CA ILE A 384 4.31 6.11 -12.58
C ILE A 384 5.09 7.41 -12.51
N ILE A 385 6.42 7.34 -12.56
CA ILE A 385 7.28 8.54 -12.45
C ILE A 385 7.05 9.48 -13.65
N THR A 386 6.87 8.91 -14.85
CA THR A 386 6.54 9.67 -16.07
C THR A 386 5.23 10.44 -15.92
N ILE A 387 4.14 9.76 -15.54
CA ILE A 387 2.84 10.42 -15.38
C ILE A 387 2.87 11.41 -14.22
N PHE A 388 3.58 11.11 -13.13
CA PHE A 388 3.72 12.02 -12.00
C PHE A 388 4.39 13.34 -12.41
N GLU A 389 5.48 13.31 -13.17
CA GLU A 389 6.13 14.52 -13.69
C GLU A 389 5.17 15.32 -14.60
N GLN A 390 4.46 14.65 -15.50
CA GLN A 390 3.47 15.28 -16.38
C GLN A 390 2.32 15.94 -15.60
N LEU A 391 1.83 15.29 -14.54
CA LEU A 391 0.77 15.84 -13.69
C LEU A 391 1.27 17.07 -12.92
N MET A 392 2.50 17.06 -12.40
CA MET A 392 3.09 18.24 -11.76
C MET A 392 3.23 19.41 -12.74
N GLU A 393 3.78 19.17 -13.94
CA GLU A 393 3.90 20.20 -14.99
C GLU A 393 2.52 20.78 -15.36
N LYS A 394 1.51 19.92 -15.46
CA LYS A 394 0.13 20.34 -15.73
C LYS A 394 -0.44 21.17 -14.59
N CYS A 395 -0.23 20.79 -13.32
CA CYS A 395 -0.66 21.59 -12.16
C CYS A 395 -0.01 22.96 -12.15
N THR A 396 1.29 23.07 -12.44
CA THR A 396 1.99 24.36 -12.50
C THR A 396 1.41 25.28 -13.59
N ARG A 397 0.92 24.70 -14.70
CA ARG A 397 0.40 25.47 -15.84
C ARG A 397 -1.10 25.79 -15.77
N GLU A 398 -1.90 24.87 -15.24
CA GLU A 398 -3.37 24.91 -15.27
C GLU A 398 -4.02 25.06 -13.88
N GLY A 399 -3.23 24.99 -12.81
CA GLY A 399 -3.68 25.07 -11.42
C GLY A 399 -4.27 23.77 -10.88
N LEU A 400 -4.48 23.73 -9.56
CA LEU A 400 -4.93 22.53 -8.83
C LEU A 400 -6.39 22.12 -9.11
N ASN A 401 -7.24 23.05 -9.55
CA ASN A 401 -8.65 22.75 -9.82
C ASN A 401 -8.82 21.78 -11.00
N GLN A 402 -8.03 21.95 -12.06
CA GLN A 402 -8.10 21.04 -13.22
C GLN A 402 -7.58 19.65 -12.86
N PHE A 403 -6.62 19.56 -11.94
CA PHE A 403 -6.18 18.30 -11.38
C PHE A 403 -7.30 17.59 -10.60
N LYS A 404 -8.06 18.29 -9.74
CA LYS A 404 -9.18 17.71 -8.99
C LYS A 404 -10.21 17.06 -9.92
N ASN A 405 -10.55 17.73 -11.02
CA ASN A 405 -11.48 17.18 -12.02
C ASN A 405 -10.99 15.85 -12.61
N GLN A 406 -9.68 15.70 -12.82
CA GLN A 406 -9.09 14.46 -13.30
C GLN A 406 -9.03 13.39 -12.20
N LEU A 407 -8.69 13.78 -10.98
CA LEU A 407 -8.65 12.89 -9.81
C LEU A 407 -10.02 12.25 -9.55
N TYR A 408 -11.10 13.04 -9.55
CA TYR A 408 -12.44 12.58 -9.20
C TYR A 408 -13.00 11.53 -10.17
N LYS A 409 -12.50 11.45 -11.42
CA LYS A 409 -12.87 10.36 -12.35
C LYS A 409 -12.47 8.97 -11.84
N TYR A 410 -11.45 8.92 -10.98
CA TYR A 410 -10.90 7.69 -10.43
C TYR A 410 -11.12 7.57 -8.92
N TRP A 411 -11.91 8.47 -8.33
CA TRP A 411 -12.10 8.53 -6.89
C TRP A 411 -13.38 7.78 -6.48
N ILE A 412 -13.26 6.79 -5.60
CA ILE A 412 -14.42 5.96 -5.22
C ILE A 412 -15.49 6.75 -4.44
N HIS A 413 -15.11 7.87 -3.84
CA HIS A 413 -16.02 8.71 -3.04
C HIS A 413 -16.98 9.54 -3.89
N SER A 414 -16.81 9.51 -5.21
CA SER A 414 -17.82 10.02 -6.15
C SER A 414 -19.02 9.09 -6.30
N GLU A 415 -18.88 7.81 -5.95
CA GLU A 415 -19.93 6.78 -6.05
C GLU A 415 -20.65 6.60 -4.71
N ILE A 416 -19.91 6.72 -3.60
CA ILE A 416 -20.43 6.67 -2.23
C ILE A 416 -20.19 8.02 -1.57
N THR A 417 -21.26 8.79 -1.35
CA THR A 417 -21.11 10.15 -0.83
C THR A 417 -21.50 10.29 0.64
N LYS A 418 -22.28 9.37 1.23
CA LYS A 418 -22.75 9.50 2.62
C LYS A 418 -21.89 8.68 3.58
N PHE A 419 -21.48 9.28 4.69
CA PHE A 419 -20.67 8.66 5.73
C PHE A 419 -21.14 9.10 7.12
N GLN A 420 -20.88 8.28 8.13
CA GLN A 420 -20.97 8.68 9.54
C GLN A 420 -19.60 9.19 10.02
N LEU A 421 -19.54 10.45 10.46
CA LEU A 421 -18.34 11.07 11.02
C LEU A 421 -18.37 11.02 12.55
N GLU A 422 -17.31 10.49 13.16
CA GLU A 422 -17.08 10.52 14.62
C GLU A 422 -16.53 11.88 15.08
N MET A 423 -17.25 12.53 15.99
CA MET A 423 -16.94 13.84 16.56
C MET A 423 -16.12 13.74 17.86
N ASP A 424 -15.61 14.87 18.35
CA ASP A 424 -14.68 14.97 19.49
C ASP A 424 -15.21 14.42 20.81
N ASP A 425 -16.52 14.53 21.02
CA ASP A 425 -17.26 14.06 22.19
C ASP A 425 -17.84 12.64 21.99
N GLY A 426 -17.49 11.97 20.89
CA GLY A 426 -17.89 10.60 20.57
C GLY A 426 -19.26 10.45 19.90
N HIS A 427 -20.02 11.52 19.69
CA HIS A 427 -21.24 11.42 18.88
C HIS A 427 -20.90 11.27 17.39
N GLN A 428 -21.85 10.73 16.63
CA GLN A 428 -21.72 10.55 15.18
C GLN A 428 -22.71 11.45 14.46
N ILE A 429 -22.25 12.08 13.38
CA ILE A 429 -23.10 12.87 12.49
C ILE A 429 -23.05 12.29 11.08
N ASP A 430 -24.16 12.35 10.36
CA ASP A 430 -24.18 12.01 8.95
C ASP A 430 -23.56 13.17 8.14
N VAL A 431 -22.62 12.83 7.27
CA VAL A 431 -21.92 13.78 6.40
C VAL A 431 -21.95 13.32 4.95
N ARG A 432 -21.88 14.29 4.03
CA ARG A 432 -21.67 14.06 2.60
C ARG A 432 -20.24 14.43 2.21
N VAL A 433 -19.52 13.55 1.51
CA VAL A 433 -18.22 13.88 0.91
C VAL A 433 -18.42 14.79 -0.30
N GLU A 434 -17.76 15.95 -0.29
CA GLU A 434 -17.84 16.95 -1.36
C GLU A 434 -16.60 16.96 -2.26
N GLY A 435 -15.43 16.63 -1.71
CA GLY A 435 -14.18 16.77 -2.47
C GLY A 435 -12.97 17.04 -1.61
N LEU A 436 -12.04 17.79 -2.21
CA LEU A 436 -10.84 18.30 -1.60
C LEU A 436 -10.88 19.84 -1.57
N ASP A 437 -10.47 20.44 -0.46
CA ASP A 437 -10.30 21.88 -0.33
C ASP A 437 -9.07 22.41 -1.10
N SER A 438 -8.75 23.70 -0.98
CA SER A 438 -7.59 24.31 -1.63
C SER A 438 -6.24 23.82 -1.11
N GLU A 439 -6.21 23.18 0.05
CA GLU A 439 -5.00 22.63 0.66
C GLU A 439 -4.85 21.13 0.40
N GLY A 440 -5.92 20.44 -0.02
CA GLY A 440 -5.94 19.01 -0.33
C GLY A 440 -6.54 18.14 0.79
N HIS A 441 -7.21 18.74 1.78
CA HIS A 441 -7.95 18.04 2.83
C HIS A 441 -9.34 17.62 2.35
N LEU A 442 -9.89 16.56 2.94
CA LEU A 442 -11.22 16.05 2.58
C LEU A 442 -12.29 17.02 3.08
N THR A 443 -13.12 17.54 2.18
CA THR A 443 -14.28 18.36 2.52
C THR A 443 -15.51 17.49 2.66
N VAL A 444 -16.20 17.62 3.79
CA VAL A 444 -17.49 16.98 4.03
C VAL A 444 -18.53 18.00 4.49
N THR A 445 -19.81 17.78 4.18
CA THR A 445 -20.92 18.64 4.60
C THR A 445 -21.85 17.86 5.53
N ALA A 446 -22.13 18.37 6.73
CA ALA A 446 -23.09 17.77 7.63
C ALA A 446 -24.49 17.77 7.01
N VAL A 447 -25.16 16.61 7.02
CA VAL A 447 -26.46 16.43 6.36
C VAL A 447 -27.55 17.29 7.01
N ASP A 448 -27.53 17.42 8.34
CA ASP A 448 -28.59 18.12 9.08
C ASP A 448 -28.39 19.64 9.10
N SER A 449 -27.16 20.12 9.30
CA SER A 449 -26.87 21.55 9.46
C SER A 449 -26.39 22.24 8.18
N GLY A 450 -25.98 21.49 7.16
CA GLY A 450 -25.32 22.02 5.97
C GLY A 450 -23.92 22.59 6.23
N GLN A 451 -23.37 22.40 7.43
CA GLN A 451 -22.04 22.90 7.78
C GLN A 451 -20.94 22.13 7.06
N ALA A 452 -20.04 22.85 6.39
CA ALA A 452 -18.84 22.28 5.78
C ALA A 452 -17.72 22.08 6.81
N LEU A 453 -17.03 20.95 6.73
CA LEU A 453 -15.91 20.54 7.58
C LEU A 453 -14.75 20.08 6.70
N ALA A 454 -13.53 20.49 7.05
CA ALA A 454 -12.30 20.02 6.40
C ALA A 454 -11.58 19.00 7.30
N LEU A 455 -11.41 17.78 6.80
CA LEU A 455 -10.85 16.65 7.53
C LEU A 455 -9.42 16.36 7.06
N ASN A 456 -8.47 16.52 7.98
CA ASN A 456 -7.07 16.24 7.68
C ASN A 456 -6.76 14.72 7.79
N SER A 457 -5.87 14.25 6.92
CA SER A 457 -5.49 12.84 6.83
C SER A 457 -4.55 12.37 7.95
N LEU A 458 -4.08 13.27 8.82
CA LEU A 458 -3.29 12.92 10.01
C LEU A 458 -4.20 12.54 11.19
N LYS A 459 -5.37 13.15 11.28
CA LYS A 459 -6.35 12.97 12.36
C LYS A 459 -7.44 11.99 11.99
N TYR A 460 -7.86 11.94 10.73
CA TYR A 460 -9.01 11.13 10.30
C TYR A 460 -8.59 9.97 9.40
N SER A 461 -9.39 8.90 9.45
CA SER A 461 -9.36 7.73 8.58
C SER A 461 -10.77 7.44 8.08
N MET A 462 -10.87 6.74 6.96
CA MET A 462 -12.15 6.39 6.34
C MET A 462 -12.22 4.89 6.05
N ASP A 463 -13.34 4.30 6.44
CA ASP A 463 -13.76 2.95 6.09
C ASP A 463 -14.96 3.07 5.15
N VAL A 464 -14.77 2.65 3.90
CA VAL A 464 -15.79 2.76 2.84
C VAL A 464 -16.80 1.63 2.94
N THR A 465 -16.38 0.45 3.41
CA THR A 465 -17.26 -0.70 3.62
C THR A 465 -18.26 -0.40 4.73
N LEU A 466 -17.80 0.21 5.82
CA LEU A 466 -18.66 0.63 6.93
C LEU A 466 -19.29 2.01 6.74
N GLN A 467 -18.92 2.74 5.68
CA GLN A 467 -19.30 4.13 5.43
C GLN A 467 -19.06 5.02 6.67
N LYS A 468 -17.89 4.87 7.29
CA LYS A 468 -17.49 5.59 8.50
C LYS A 468 -16.22 6.40 8.30
N ILE A 469 -16.21 7.61 8.86
CA ILE A 469 -15.03 8.44 9.02
C ILE A 469 -14.78 8.57 10.53
N PHE A 470 -13.59 8.16 10.97
CA PHE A 470 -13.25 8.09 12.38
C PHE A 470 -11.89 8.71 12.64
N LYS A 471 -11.68 9.13 13.89
CA LYS A 471 -10.40 9.65 14.32
C LYS A 471 -9.39 8.53 14.53
N LYS A 472 -8.16 8.77 14.11
CA LYS A 472 -7.03 7.89 14.41
C LYS A 472 -6.73 7.99 15.90
N ARG A 473 -6.69 6.85 16.58
CA ARG A 473 -6.24 6.76 17.97
C ARG A 473 -4.73 7.02 17.97
N THR A 474 -4.32 8.07 18.66
CA THR A 474 -2.90 8.46 18.85
C THR A 474 -2.20 7.59 19.87
#